data_AF-A0A6G9CQQ6-F1
#
_entry.id   AF-A0A6G9CQQ6-F1
#
_cell.length_a   1.000
_cell.length_b   1.000
_cell.length_c   1.000
_cell.angle_alpha   90.00
_cell.angle_beta   90.00
_cell.angle_gamma   90.00
#
_symmetry.space_group_name_H-M   'P 1'
#
loop_
_entity.id
_entity.type
_entity.pdbx_description
1 polymer ?
#
loop_
_entity_poly.entity_id
_entity_poly.type
_entity_poly.pdbx_seq_one_letter_code
_entity_poly.pdbx_strand_id
1 'polypeptide(L)' 'MDGRVPGDRAQQCRGAMAALCLSVRQDGEWMLVHQCVECNTLKVNRIAGDDNVLVLLRLALRPLADPRLRSRALLAL' A
#
# COMPACT_ATOMS: atom_id res chain seq x y z
N MET A 1 17.95 16.37 -7.81
CA MET A 1 16.82 16.41 -6.86
C MET A 1 16.95 15.19 -5.98
N ASP A 2 17.48 15.35 -4.78
CA ASP A 2 18.25 14.29 -4.14
C ASP A 2 17.39 13.27 -3.40
N GLY A 3 16.06 13.28 -3.63
CA GLY A 3 15.11 12.21 -3.34
C GLY A 3 14.92 11.78 -1.89
N ARG A 4 15.77 12.25 -0.97
CA ARG A 4 15.99 11.68 0.37
C ARG A 4 14.91 11.94 1.42
N VAL A 5 13.96 12.82 1.15
CA VAL A 5 12.86 13.09 2.09
C VAL A 5 11.63 12.28 1.68
N PRO A 6 11.21 11.27 2.47
CA PRO A 6 9.99 10.54 2.24
C PRO A 6 8.77 11.44 2.44
N GLY A 7 7.72 11.24 1.64
CA GLY A 7 6.51 12.07 1.67
C GLY A 7 6.01 12.34 0.25
N ASP A 8 4.74 12.69 0.10
CA ASP A 8 4.24 13.11 -1.21
C ASP A 8 4.71 14.55 -1.51
N ARG A 9 5.66 14.68 -2.44
CA ARG A 9 6.25 15.98 -2.83
C ARG A 9 5.23 16.96 -3.41
N ALA A 10 4.11 16.45 -3.92
CA ALA A 10 3.02 17.27 -4.43
C ALA A 10 2.07 17.78 -3.33
N GLN A 11 2.14 17.23 -2.12
CA GLN A 11 1.25 17.59 -1.01
C GLN A 11 1.88 18.63 -0.09
N GLN A 12 1.09 19.63 0.30
CA GLN A 12 1.55 20.72 1.15
C GLN A 12 1.88 20.28 2.58
N CYS A 13 1.22 19.22 3.07
CA CYS A 13 1.46 18.65 4.40
C CYS A 13 2.88 18.12 4.60
N ARG A 14 3.50 17.57 3.54
CA ARG A 14 4.85 16.96 3.57
C ARG A 14 5.06 15.87 4.64
N GLY A 15 3.98 15.38 5.25
CA GLY A 15 4.04 14.29 6.22
C GLY A 15 4.51 12.97 5.59
N ALA A 16 4.99 12.07 6.43
CA ALA A 16 5.38 10.74 6.00
C ALA A 16 4.15 9.96 5.49
N MET A 17 4.37 9.17 4.44
CA MET A 17 3.33 8.35 3.81
C MET A 17 3.52 6.90 4.20
N ALA A 18 2.59 6.34 4.97
CA ALA A 18 2.57 4.92 5.30
C ALA A 18 1.86 4.13 4.20
N ALA A 19 2.41 2.97 3.82
CA ALA A 19 1.72 2.01 2.98
C ALA A 19 0.55 1.38 3.76
N LEU A 20 -0.68 1.69 3.36
CA LEU A 20 -1.89 1.29 4.08
C LEU A 20 -2.41 -0.06 3.58
N CYS A 21 -2.60 -0.20 2.27
CA CYS A 21 -3.11 -1.41 1.64
C CYS A 21 -2.80 -1.44 0.14
N LEU A 22 -3.20 -2.53 -0.52
CA LEU A 22 -3.16 -2.69 -1.97
C LEU A 22 -4.58 -2.75 -2.52
N SER A 23 -4.76 -2.25 -3.74
CA SER A 23 -5.93 -2.54 -4.57
C SER A 23 -5.47 -3.08 -5.92
N VAL A 24 -6.34 -3.86 -6.57
CA VAL A 24 -6.07 -4.43 -7.89
C VAL A 24 -7.12 -3.88 -8.85
N ARG A 25 -6.67 -3.33 -9.97
CA ARG A 25 -7.54 -2.86 -11.05
C ARG A 25 -8.08 -4.04 -11.85
N GLN A 26 -9.10 -3.80 -12.67
CA GLN A 26 -9.72 -4.86 -13.50
C GLN A 26 -8.72 -5.50 -14.50
N ASP A 27 -7.71 -4.75 -14.92
CA ASP A 27 -6.62 -5.21 -15.80
C ASP A 27 -5.55 -6.02 -15.05
N GLY A 28 -5.71 -6.23 -13.74
CA GLY A 28 -4.76 -6.95 -12.90
C GLY A 28 -3.62 -6.08 -12.38
N GLU A 29 -3.59 -4.78 -12.69
CA GLU A 29 -2.54 -3.89 -12.20
C GLU A 29 -2.68 -3.61 -10.70
N TRP A 30 -1.58 -3.74 -9.97
CA TRP A 30 -1.53 -3.51 -8.54
C TRP A 30 -1.29 -2.03 -8.25
N MET A 31 -2.09 -1.52 -7.33
CA MET A 31 -2.05 -0.14 -6.88
C MET A 31 -1.77 -0.10 -5.37
N LEU A 32 -0.76 0.66 -4.97
CA LEU A 32 -0.39 0.86 -3.58
C LEU A 32 -1.09 2.11 -3.03
N VAL A 33 -1.91 1.90 -1.99
CA VAL A 33 -2.60 2.96 -1.26
C VAL A 33 -1.70 3.41 -0.12
N HIS A 34 -1.35 4.69 -0.13
CA HIS A 34 -0.60 5.34 0.93
C HIS A 34 -1.49 6.28 1.72
N GLN A 35 -1.25 6.37 3.03
CA GLN A 35 -1.91 7.34 3.91
C GLN A 35 -0.86 8.25 4.55
N CYS A 36 -1.08 9.56 4.50
CA CYS A 36 -0.29 10.50 5.28
C CYS A 36 -0.56 10.29 6.77
N VAL A 37 0.48 10.06 7.57
CA VAL A 37 0.33 9.82 9.01
C VAL A 37 -0.05 11.09 9.80
N GLU A 38 0.12 12.26 9.18
CA GLU A 38 -0.17 13.56 9.81
C GLU A 38 -1.56 14.08 9.44
N CYS A 39 -1.90 14.11 8.15
CA CYS A 39 -3.15 14.71 7.65
C CYS A 39 -4.18 13.70 7.12
N ASN A 40 -3.89 12.40 7.19
CA ASN A 40 -4.76 11.30 6.73
C ASN A 40 -5.11 11.27 5.23
N THR A 41 -4.52 12.14 4.40
CA THR A 41 -4.70 12.11 2.95
C THR A 41 -4.31 10.76 2.37
N LEU A 42 -5.15 10.22 1.50
CA LEU A 42 -4.90 8.98 0.76
C LEU A 42 -4.34 9.27 -0.63
N LYS A 43 -3.36 8.48 -1.06
CA LYS A 43 -2.81 8.50 -2.41
C LYS A 43 -2.71 7.09 -2.97
N VAL A 44 -3.11 6.94 -4.23
CA VAL A 44 -3.06 5.65 -4.93
C VAL A 44 -2.04 5.75 -6.06
N ASN A 45 -0.99 4.94 -5.98
CA ASN A 45 0.06 4.89 -6.99
C ASN A 45 0.11 3.49 -7.61
N ARG A 46 0.42 3.40 -8.89
CA ARG A 46 0.81 2.13 -9.51
C ARG A 46 2.14 1.67 -8.88
N ILE A 47 2.28 0.37 -8.64
CA ILE A 47 3.58 -0.18 -8.21
C ILE A 47 4.63 0.03 -9.32
N ALA A 48 5.86 0.29 -8.92
CA ALA A 48 7.01 0.40 -9.82
C ALA A 48 7.69 -0.97 -10.00
N GLY A 49 8.48 -1.11 -11.07
CA GLY A 49 9.18 -2.37 -11.35
C GLY A 49 10.30 -2.70 -10.35
N ASP A 50 10.79 -1.70 -9.62
CA ASP A 50 11.82 -1.80 -8.58
C ASP A 50 11.25 -1.83 -7.16
N ASP A 51 9.92 -1.84 -6.99
CA ASP A 51 9.31 -2.03 -5.68
C ASP A 51 9.67 -3.41 -5.11
N ASN A 52 9.85 -3.45 -3.79
CA ASN A 52 10.20 -4.71 -3.12
C ASN A 52 8.99 -5.66 -3.08
N VAL A 53 9.02 -6.67 -3.94
CA VAL A 53 7.95 -7.68 -4.08
C VAL A 53 7.59 -8.35 -2.74
N LEU A 54 8.57 -8.67 -1.90
CA LEU A 54 8.29 -9.32 -0.61
C LEU A 54 7.50 -8.43 0.34
N VAL A 55 7.75 -7.12 0.31
CA VAL A 55 6.99 -6.14 1.12
C VAL A 55 5.56 -6.01 0.59
N LEU A 56 5.37 -5.95 -0.73
CA LEU A 56 4.05 -5.92 -1.36
C LEU A 56 3.22 -7.16 -1.01
N LEU A 57 3.81 -8.36 -1.10
CA LEU A 57 3.13 -9.60 -0.74
C LEU A 57 2.76 -9.64 0.74
N ARG A 58 3.66 -9.21 1.65
CA ARG A 58 3.34 -9.12 3.08
C ARG A 58 2.16 -8.19 3.35
N LEU A 59 2.08 -7.07 2.62
CA LEU A 59 0.96 -6.15 2.73
C LEU A 59 -0.34 -6.78 2.24
N ALA A 60 -0.31 -7.45 1.07
CA ALA A 60 -1.47 -8.12 0.49
C ALA A 60 -2.00 -9.27 1.38
N LEU A 61 -1.08 -10.01 2.01
CA LEU A 61 -1.41 -11.17 2.84
C LEU A 61 -1.69 -10.82 4.30
N ARG A 62 -1.54 -9.55 4.71
CA ARG A 62 -1.77 -9.09 6.08
C ARG A 62 -3.12 -9.55 6.67
N PRO A 63 -4.26 -9.52 5.94
CA PRO A 63 -5.53 -10.01 6.46
C PRO A 63 -5.53 -11.51 6.77
N LEU A 64 -4.76 -12.32 6.05
CA LEU A 64 -4.67 -13.76 6.28
C LEU A 64 -3.79 -14.11 7.49
N ALA A 65 -2.90 -13.21 7.87
CA ALA A 65 -2.06 -13.36 9.05
C ALA A 65 -2.73 -12.88 10.34
N ASP A 66 -3.90 -12.23 10.27
CA ASP A 66 -4.63 -11.78 11.46
C ASP A 66 -5.42 -12.96 12.07
N PRO A 67 -5.07 -13.45 13.27
CA PRO A 67 -5.76 -14.58 13.90
C PRO A 67 -7.23 -14.27 14.24
N ARG A 68 -7.64 -12.99 14.22
CA ARG A 68 -9.03 -12.58 14.43
C ARG A 68 -9.88 -12.73 13.16
N LEU A 69 -9.24 -12.69 11.99
CA LEU A 69 -9.91 -12.95 10.72
C LEU A 69 -10.04 -14.47 10.54
N ARG A 70 -11.22 -15.02 10.85
CA ARG A 70 -11.60 -16.38 10.43
C ARG A 70 -11.72 -16.39 8.90
N SER A 71 -10.63 -16.65 8.20
CA SER A 71 -10.56 -16.59 6.75
C SER A 71 -11.28 -17.79 6.10
N ARG A 72 -12.61 -17.70 5.98
CA ARG A 72 -13.38 -18.55 5.04
C ARG A 72 -12.96 -18.31 3.58
N ALA A 73 -12.33 -17.17 3.29
CA ALA A 73 -11.91 -16.74 1.96
C ALA A 73 -10.92 -17.69 1.27
N LEU A 74 -10.10 -18.44 2.01
CA LEU A 74 -9.18 -19.44 1.42
C LEU A 74 -9.88 -20.73 1.00
N LEU A 75 -11.14 -20.96 1.40
CA LEU A 75 -11.91 -22.14 1.01
C LEU A 75 -12.59 -21.98 -0.36
N ALA A 76 -12.50 -20.79 -0.98
CA ALA A 76 -13.22 -20.43 -2.20
C ALA A 76 -12.30 -20.03 -3.37
N LEU A 77 -10.98 -20.15 -3.20
CA LEU A 77 -9.97 -20.06 -4.25
C LEU A 77 -9.61 -21.48 -4.70
#